data_AF-A0A3S1YIQ7-F1
#
_entry.id   AF-A0A3S1YIQ7-F1
#
_cell.length_a   1.000
_cell.length_b   1.000
_cell.length_c   1.000
_cell.angle_alpha   90.00
_cell.angle_beta   90.00
_cell.angle_gamma   90.00
#
_symmetry.space_group_name_H-M   'P 1'
#
loop_
_entity.id
_entity.type
_entity.pdbx_description
1 polymer ?
#
loop_
_entity_poly.entity_id
_entity_poly.type
_entity_poly.pdbx_seq_one_letter_code
_entity_poly.pdbx_strand_id
1 'polypeptide(L)'
;MTDRIEIAGLRIARELHEFVATEALPGTGIEADAFWNGFSAVVHDLAPKNRALLAKRDAIQEQIDGWYRDHGAPVDMEAYKGFLKEIGYLVPEGPAFSVSTDNVDPEIADVAGPQLVVPVMNARYALNAANARWGSLYDALYGTDAIPETDGAEKGKAFNPARGAKVVAWTKTFLDEAAPLTSGKWAGVNGLSLAQGALRLSAGAGSTTLADPRQFVGYRGDAANPDAVLLVRNGLHIEIVIDRNNQIGRTDPAGIADVILESALTTIQDCEDSVAAVDAPDKVVVYRNWLGLMKGDLAEEITKGGKSFVRKLNPDRAYT
;
A
#
# COMPACT_ATOMS: atom_id res chain seq x y z
N MET A 1 24.60 27.30 -13.10
CA MET A 1 25.87 26.73 -12.61
C MET A 1 25.56 26.05 -11.29
N THR A 2 25.66 24.72 -11.25
CA THR A 2 25.38 23.95 -10.02
C THR A 2 26.57 24.09 -9.09
N ASP A 3 26.38 24.73 -7.94
CA ASP A 3 27.42 24.82 -6.91
C ASP A 3 27.70 23.43 -6.32
N ARG A 4 28.98 23.09 -6.15
CA ARG A 4 29.41 21.75 -5.74
C ARG A 4 30.41 21.81 -4.60
N ILE A 5 30.28 20.86 -3.69
CA ILE A 5 31.18 20.66 -2.56
C ILE A 5 32.07 19.46 -2.86
N GLU A 6 33.38 19.60 -2.64
CA GLU A 6 34.34 18.53 -2.82
C GLU A 6 34.64 17.83 -1.49
N ILE A 7 34.33 16.53 -1.41
CA ILE A 7 34.54 15.69 -0.21
C ILE A 7 35.00 14.32 -0.67
N ALA A 8 36.11 13.84 -0.10
CA ALA A 8 36.63 12.49 -0.35
C ALA A 8 36.74 12.14 -1.87
N GLY A 9 37.09 13.11 -2.72
CA GLY A 9 37.20 12.94 -4.17
C GLY A 9 35.89 13.01 -4.96
N LEU A 10 34.75 13.21 -4.29
CA LEU A 10 33.45 13.44 -4.91
C LEU A 10 33.20 14.93 -5.12
N ARG A 11 32.42 15.29 -6.15
CA ARG A 11 31.89 16.65 -6.36
C ARG A 11 30.37 16.65 -6.26
N ILE A 12 29.87 16.94 -5.07
CA ILE A 12 28.47 16.75 -4.66
C ILE A 12 27.70 18.06 -4.85
N ALA A 13 26.47 18.03 -5.38
CA ALA A 13 25.63 19.22 -5.46
C ALA A 13 25.34 19.75 -4.04
N ARG A 14 25.43 21.08 -3.85
CA ARG A 14 25.28 21.69 -2.52
C ARG A 14 23.97 21.31 -1.83
N GLU A 15 22.82 21.39 -2.50
CA GLU A 15 21.55 21.07 -1.83
C GLU A 15 21.45 19.60 -1.37
N LEU A 16 22.05 18.67 -2.11
CA LEU A 16 22.08 17.26 -1.70
C LEU A 16 22.98 17.07 -0.48
N HIS A 17 24.14 17.73 -0.47
CA HIS A 17 25.03 17.71 0.67
C HIS A 17 24.35 18.26 1.94
N GLU A 18 23.71 19.43 1.81
CA GLU A 18 23.01 20.08 2.92
C GLU A 18 21.82 19.25 3.43
N PHE A 19 21.00 18.68 2.53
CA PHE A 19 19.93 17.76 2.89
C PHE A 19 20.46 16.57 3.72
N VAL A 20 21.51 15.89 3.25
CA VAL A 20 22.07 14.74 3.96
C VAL A 20 22.59 15.16 5.35
N ALA A 21 23.38 16.23 5.42
CA ALA A 21 24.03 16.64 6.66
C ALA A 21 23.05 17.19 7.71
N THR A 22 22.00 17.90 7.28
CA THR A 22 21.13 18.66 8.19
C THR A 22 19.75 18.04 8.40
N GLU A 23 19.29 17.19 7.48
CA GLU A 23 17.96 16.56 7.55
C GLU A 23 18.06 15.04 7.74
N ALA A 24 18.85 14.34 6.91
CA ALA A 24 18.83 12.87 6.86
C ALA A 24 19.68 12.18 7.93
N LEU A 25 20.90 12.67 8.20
CA LEU A 25 21.81 12.06 9.18
C LEU A 25 21.43 12.26 10.65
N PRO A 26 20.89 13.43 11.08
CA PRO A 26 20.54 13.63 12.48
C PRO A 26 19.57 12.56 13.01
N GLY A 27 19.94 11.92 14.13
CA GLY A 27 19.17 10.84 14.76
C GLY A 27 19.55 9.42 14.31
N THR A 28 20.38 9.27 13.27
CA THR A 28 20.83 7.95 12.79
C THR A 28 22.02 7.38 13.57
N GLY A 29 22.78 8.23 14.28
CA GLY A 29 24.05 7.86 14.93
C GLY A 29 25.24 7.78 13.98
N ILE A 30 25.09 8.22 12.72
CA ILE A 30 26.15 8.23 11.70
C ILE A 30 26.70 9.65 11.55
N GLU A 31 28.01 9.82 11.72
CA GLU A 31 28.70 11.08 11.49
C GLU A 31 28.80 11.41 9.99
N ALA A 32 28.65 12.68 9.63
CA ALA A 32 28.65 13.13 8.23
C ALA A 32 29.95 12.78 7.49
N ASP A 33 31.09 12.96 8.13
CA ASP A 33 32.39 12.59 7.54
C ASP A 33 32.49 11.08 7.31
N ALA A 34 31.98 10.26 8.23
CA ALA A 34 31.98 8.81 8.07
C ALA A 34 31.07 8.38 6.91
N PHE A 35 29.89 8.99 6.79
CA PHE A 35 28.97 8.76 5.69
C PHE A 35 29.62 9.08 4.33
N TRP A 36 30.17 10.28 4.15
CA TRP A 36 30.72 10.70 2.85
C TRP A 36 31.96 9.92 2.45
N ASN A 37 32.86 9.60 3.39
CA ASN A 37 34.01 8.75 3.12
C ASN A 37 33.58 7.33 2.73
N GLY A 38 32.62 6.75 3.46
CA GLY A 38 32.06 5.43 3.13
C GLY A 38 31.37 5.41 1.76
N PHE A 39 30.53 6.41 1.48
CA PHE A 39 29.87 6.54 0.19
C PHE A 39 30.87 6.70 -0.96
N SER A 40 31.91 7.52 -0.78
CA SER A 40 32.98 7.66 -1.77
C SER A 40 33.67 6.32 -2.06
N ALA A 41 34.05 5.58 -1.02
CA ALA A 41 34.67 4.26 -1.19
C ALA A 41 33.78 3.29 -1.97
N VAL A 42 32.48 3.24 -1.67
CA VAL A 42 31.50 2.42 -2.38
C VAL A 42 31.37 2.85 -3.85
N VAL A 43 31.29 4.15 -4.13
CA VAL A 43 31.21 4.67 -5.51
C VAL A 43 32.46 4.29 -6.30
N HIS A 44 33.65 4.45 -5.73
CA HIS A 44 34.91 4.13 -6.42
C HIS A 44 35.08 2.63 -6.69
N ASP A 45 34.65 1.75 -5.79
CA ASP A 45 34.71 0.30 -6.00
C ASP A 45 33.61 -0.22 -6.97
N LEU A 46 32.38 0.26 -6.82
CA LEU A 46 31.23 -0.31 -7.52
C LEU A 46 30.89 0.37 -8.85
N ALA A 47 31.21 1.66 -9.04
CA ALA A 47 30.88 2.34 -10.30
C ALA A 47 31.55 1.71 -11.53
N PRO A 48 32.82 1.28 -11.51
CA PRO A 48 33.43 0.56 -12.64
C PRO A 48 32.70 -0.77 -12.95
N LYS A 49 32.31 -1.52 -11.92
CA LYS A 49 31.55 -2.79 -12.06
C LYS A 49 30.17 -2.53 -12.67
N ASN A 50 29.47 -1.50 -12.20
CA ASN A 50 28.17 -1.09 -12.74
C ASN A 50 28.29 -0.72 -14.23
N ARG A 51 29.27 0.10 -14.62
CA ARG A 51 29.51 0.42 -16.04
C ARG A 51 29.81 -0.82 -16.88
N ALA A 52 30.59 -1.77 -16.36
CA ALA A 52 30.88 -3.03 -17.06
C ALA A 52 29.61 -3.89 -17.23
N LEU A 53 28.71 -3.91 -16.24
CA LEU A 53 27.42 -4.58 -16.35
C LEU A 53 26.52 -3.95 -17.42
N LEU A 54 26.49 -2.62 -17.52
CA LEU A 54 25.75 -1.92 -18.59
C LEU A 54 26.34 -2.24 -19.97
N ALA A 55 27.67 -2.15 -20.12
CA ALA A 55 28.33 -2.52 -21.38
C ALA A 55 28.08 -3.97 -21.78
N LYS A 56 27.96 -4.89 -20.80
CA LYS A 56 27.56 -6.28 -21.06
C LYS A 56 26.13 -6.38 -21.59
N ARG A 57 25.19 -5.59 -21.08
CA ARG A 57 23.81 -5.54 -21.60
C ARG A 57 23.80 -5.09 -23.06
N ASP A 58 24.50 -3.99 -23.37
CA ASP A 58 24.60 -3.45 -24.74
C ASP A 58 25.24 -4.47 -25.69
N ALA A 59 26.33 -5.12 -25.27
CA ALA A 59 27.03 -6.11 -26.08
C ALA A 59 26.16 -7.35 -26.37
N ILE A 60 25.33 -7.80 -25.42
CA ILE A 60 24.40 -8.90 -25.64
C ILE A 60 23.26 -8.45 -26.58
N GLN A 61 22.71 -7.25 -26.36
CA GLN A 61 21.66 -6.72 -27.23
C GLN A 61 22.13 -6.58 -28.69
N GLU A 62 23.34 -6.05 -28.91
CA GLU A 62 23.90 -5.91 -30.27
C GLU A 62 24.09 -7.27 -30.97
N GLN A 63 24.48 -8.32 -30.23
CA GLN A 63 24.56 -9.67 -30.78
C GLN A 63 23.18 -10.20 -31.16
N ILE A 64 22.16 -9.98 -30.33
CA ILE A 64 20.78 -10.37 -30.62
C ILE A 64 20.27 -9.61 -31.86
N ASP A 65 20.48 -8.29 -31.91
CA ASP A 65 20.09 -7.46 -33.05
C ASP A 65 20.81 -7.90 -34.34
N GLY A 66 22.11 -8.22 -34.25
CA GLY A 66 22.89 -8.82 -35.34
C GLY A 66 22.27 -10.13 -35.85
N TRP A 67 21.92 -11.03 -34.93
CA TRP A 67 21.28 -12.29 -35.28
C TRP A 67 19.97 -12.07 -36.05
N TYR A 68 19.11 -11.16 -35.58
CA TYR A 68 17.85 -10.82 -36.26
C TYR A 68 18.06 -10.13 -37.62
N ARG A 69 19.10 -9.29 -37.77
CA ARG A 69 19.43 -8.69 -39.08
C ARG A 69 19.83 -9.75 -40.11
N ASP A 70 20.60 -10.75 -39.69
CA ASP A 70 21.13 -11.78 -40.59
C ASP A 70 20.12 -12.88 -40.90
N HIS A 71 19.22 -13.19 -39.96
CA HIS A 71 18.32 -14.36 -40.04
C HIS A 71 16.83 -13.99 -40.12
N GLY A 72 16.45 -12.74 -39.88
CA GLY A 72 15.05 -12.35 -39.71
C GLY A 72 14.43 -12.92 -38.42
N ALA A 73 13.11 -13.13 -38.44
CA ALA A 73 12.42 -13.76 -37.31
C ALA A 73 12.83 -15.24 -37.17
N PRO A 74 13.06 -15.74 -35.94
CA PRO A 74 13.48 -17.12 -35.73
C PRO A 74 12.39 -18.11 -36.17
N VAL A 75 12.69 -18.87 -37.22
CA VAL A 75 11.89 -20.01 -37.67
C VAL A 75 12.33 -21.33 -37.03
N ASP A 76 13.59 -21.41 -36.58
CA ASP A 76 14.17 -22.51 -35.82
C ASP A 76 14.51 -22.02 -34.40
N MET A 77 13.69 -22.41 -33.43
CA MET A 77 13.86 -22.02 -32.04
C MET A 77 14.98 -22.76 -31.32
N GLU A 78 15.39 -23.94 -31.79
CA GLU A 78 16.51 -24.66 -31.17
C GLU A 78 17.84 -24.03 -31.60
N ALA A 79 17.96 -23.61 -32.86
CA ALA A 79 19.09 -22.80 -33.31
C ALA A 79 19.16 -21.46 -32.55
N TYR A 80 18.03 -20.76 -32.38
CA TYR A 80 18.01 -19.48 -31.65
C TYR A 80 18.37 -19.64 -30.17
N LYS A 81 17.85 -20.66 -29.47
CA LYS A 81 18.26 -20.97 -28.09
C LYS A 81 19.74 -21.35 -28.01
N GLY A 82 20.26 -22.07 -29.00
CA GLY A 82 21.69 -22.40 -29.11
C GLY A 82 22.55 -21.13 -29.12
N PHE A 83 22.20 -20.19 -30.00
CA PHE A 83 22.82 -18.87 -30.06
C PHE A 83 22.73 -18.11 -28.73
N LEU A 84 21.56 -18.05 -28.09
CA LEU A 84 21.41 -17.36 -26.80
C LEU A 84 22.27 -17.98 -25.68
N LYS A 85 22.50 -19.30 -25.72
CA LYS A 85 23.43 -19.98 -24.80
C LYS A 85 24.89 -19.66 -25.13
N GLU A 86 25.24 -19.65 -26.42
CA GLU A 86 26.60 -19.33 -26.90
C GLU A 86 27.06 -17.94 -26.46
N ILE A 87 26.18 -16.92 -26.58
CA ILE A 87 26.48 -15.56 -26.14
C ILE A 87 26.39 -15.36 -24.62
N GLY A 88 26.03 -16.41 -23.87
CA GLY A 88 25.90 -16.38 -22.41
C GLY A 88 24.68 -15.61 -21.89
N TYR A 89 23.64 -15.43 -22.72
CA TYR A 89 22.36 -14.86 -22.28
C TYR A 89 21.53 -15.92 -21.53
N LEU A 90 21.38 -17.11 -22.11
CA LEU A 90 20.79 -18.26 -21.43
C LEU A 90 21.90 -19.06 -20.74
N VAL A 91 21.91 -19.01 -19.41
CA VAL A 91 22.85 -19.78 -18.59
C VAL A 91 22.25 -21.12 -18.15
N PRO A 92 23.07 -22.15 -17.85
CA PRO A 92 22.58 -23.39 -17.25
C PRO A 92 21.82 -23.13 -15.95
N GLU A 93 20.74 -23.86 -15.74
CA GLU A 93 20.02 -23.84 -14.46
C GLU A 93 20.93 -24.35 -13.33
N GLY A 94 20.95 -23.62 -12.22
CA GLY A 94 21.68 -24.02 -11.02
C GLY A 94 20.98 -25.15 -10.26
N PRO A 95 21.64 -25.77 -9.26
CA PRO A 95 20.99 -26.73 -8.39
C PRO A 95 19.83 -26.08 -7.62
N ALA A 96 18.83 -26.89 -7.25
CA ALA A 96 17.75 -26.44 -6.39
C ALA A 96 18.28 -25.93 -5.04
N PHE A 97 17.72 -24.83 -4.56
CA PHE A 97 18.02 -24.23 -3.25
C PHE A 97 16.76 -23.60 -2.65
N SER A 98 16.83 -23.20 -1.38
CA SER A 98 15.77 -22.45 -0.71
C SER A 98 16.32 -21.10 -0.24
N VAL A 99 15.47 -20.07 -0.23
CA VAL A 99 15.82 -18.76 0.35
C VAL A 99 15.99 -18.89 1.86
N SER A 100 16.88 -18.06 2.44
CA SER A 100 17.24 -18.08 3.86
C SER A 100 16.98 -16.73 4.55
N THR A 101 16.04 -15.95 4.02
CA THR A 101 15.77 -14.60 4.50
C THR A 101 14.95 -14.67 5.79
N ASP A 102 15.47 -14.08 6.85
CA ASP A 102 14.79 -13.95 8.15
C ASP A 102 14.36 -12.49 8.40
N ASN A 103 13.59 -12.27 9.48
CA ASN A 103 13.15 -10.93 9.92
C ASN A 103 12.31 -10.17 8.87
N VAL A 104 11.41 -10.87 8.18
CA VAL A 104 10.48 -10.30 7.21
C VAL A 104 9.13 -10.04 7.88
N ASP A 105 8.56 -8.85 7.69
CA ASP A 105 7.25 -8.49 8.24
C ASP A 105 6.11 -9.40 7.72
N PRO A 106 5.07 -9.69 8.53
CA PRO A 106 3.97 -10.58 8.15
C PRO A 106 3.22 -10.15 6.87
N GLU A 107 3.14 -8.85 6.61
CA GLU A 107 2.52 -8.27 5.41
C GLU A 107 3.21 -8.69 4.11
N ILE A 108 4.44 -9.22 4.17
CA ILE A 108 5.19 -9.78 3.03
C ILE A 108 5.28 -11.31 3.15
N ALA A 109 5.53 -11.83 4.35
CA ALA A 109 5.85 -13.24 4.55
C ALA A 109 4.62 -14.16 4.61
N ASP A 110 3.55 -13.71 5.26
CA ASP A 110 2.48 -14.58 5.75
C ASP A 110 1.08 -14.21 5.22
N VAL A 111 0.85 -12.92 4.90
CA VAL A 111 -0.48 -12.41 4.54
C VAL A 111 -0.53 -12.03 3.06
N ALA A 112 -1.54 -12.55 2.35
CA ALA A 112 -1.82 -12.14 0.98
C ALA A 112 -2.76 -10.93 0.96
N GLY A 113 -2.36 -9.86 0.29
CA GLY A 113 -3.19 -8.67 0.12
C GLY A 113 -2.68 -7.72 -0.96
N PRO A 114 -3.43 -6.65 -1.25
CA PRO A 114 -3.03 -5.62 -2.20
C PRO A 114 -1.70 -4.94 -1.84
N GLN A 115 -0.92 -4.62 -2.88
CA GLN A 115 0.25 -3.75 -2.82
C GLN A 115 0.00 -2.51 -3.68
N LEU A 116 0.24 -1.32 -3.12
CA LEU A 116 0.18 -0.06 -3.87
C LEU A 116 1.56 0.32 -4.40
N VAL A 117 1.58 1.08 -5.50
CA VAL A 117 2.77 1.75 -6.01
C VAL A 117 2.42 3.22 -6.23
N VAL A 118 3.27 4.12 -5.74
CA VAL A 118 2.95 5.57 -5.68
C VAL A 118 4.23 6.38 -5.86
N PRO A 119 4.18 7.50 -6.64
CA PRO A 119 5.32 8.39 -6.78
C PRO A 119 5.62 9.09 -5.45
N VAL A 120 6.76 8.77 -4.83
CA VAL A 120 7.13 9.36 -3.53
C VAL A 120 7.37 10.87 -3.65
N MET A 121 7.68 11.37 -4.85
CA MET A 121 7.84 12.81 -5.12
C MET A 121 6.55 13.62 -4.85
N ASN A 122 5.38 12.97 -4.87
CA ASN A 122 4.10 13.59 -4.51
C ASN A 122 3.71 13.24 -3.07
N ALA A 123 4.01 14.14 -2.13
CA ALA A 123 3.76 13.94 -0.69
C ALA A 123 2.29 13.60 -0.37
N ARG A 124 1.33 14.22 -1.08
CA ARG A 124 -0.10 13.92 -0.93
C ARG A 124 -0.41 12.47 -1.28
N TYR A 125 0.13 11.95 -2.37
CA TYR A 125 -0.10 10.56 -2.79
C TYR A 125 0.62 9.59 -1.87
N ALA A 126 1.86 9.89 -1.49
CA ALA A 126 2.63 9.09 -0.53
C ALA A 126 1.88 8.92 0.81
N LEU A 127 1.34 10.02 1.35
CA LEU A 127 0.51 10.02 2.57
C LEU A 127 -0.80 9.22 2.41
N ASN A 128 -1.47 9.37 1.26
CA ASN A 128 -2.69 8.62 1.01
C ASN A 128 -2.43 7.12 0.96
N ALA A 129 -1.36 6.72 0.30
CA ALA A 129 -1.00 5.31 0.17
C ALA A 129 -0.56 4.71 1.52
N ALA A 130 0.25 5.44 2.31
CA ALA A 130 0.61 5.01 3.66
C ALA A 130 -0.63 4.83 4.55
N ASN A 131 -1.62 5.71 4.41
CA ASN A 131 -2.88 5.62 5.16
C ASN A 131 -3.89 4.64 4.53
N ALA A 132 -3.62 4.08 3.35
CA ALA A 132 -4.55 3.21 2.63
C ALA A 132 -4.58 1.78 3.19
N ARG A 133 -3.78 1.45 4.22
CA ARG A 133 -3.89 0.16 4.92
C ARG A 133 -5.33 -0.10 5.35
N TRP A 134 -6.05 0.93 5.78
CA TRP A 134 -7.45 0.84 6.22
C TRP A 134 -8.34 1.75 5.36
N GLY A 135 -9.23 1.15 4.57
CA GLY A 135 -10.09 1.86 3.61
C GLY A 135 -11.57 1.63 3.87
N SER A 136 -12.38 2.69 3.73
CA SER A 136 -13.85 2.59 3.77
C SER A 136 -14.37 1.85 2.55
N LEU A 137 -15.05 0.72 2.78
CA LEU A 137 -15.73 -0.03 1.74
C LEU A 137 -16.95 0.74 1.22
N TYR A 138 -17.67 1.46 2.08
CA TYR A 138 -18.82 2.25 1.63
C TYR A 138 -18.38 3.36 0.68
N ASP A 139 -17.32 4.12 1.01
CA ASP A 139 -16.80 5.16 0.12
C ASP A 139 -16.30 4.58 -1.20
N ALA A 140 -15.59 3.44 -1.16
CA ALA A 140 -15.09 2.77 -2.35
C ALA A 140 -16.23 2.31 -3.28
N LEU A 141 -17.27 1.66 -2.75
CA LEU A 141 -18.44 1.20 -3.52
C LEU A 141 -19.29 2.38 -4.01
N TYR A 142 -19.51 3.37 -3.15
CA TYR A 142 -20.34 4.52 -3.50
C TYR A 142 -19.66 5.36 -4.58
N GLY A 143 -18.34 5.62 -4.46
CA GLY A 143 -17.59 6.54 -5.31
C GLY A 143 -17.23 5.99 -6.69
N THR A 144 -17.17 4.67 -6.85
CA THR A 144 -16.76 4.00 -8.10
C THR A 144 -17.97 3.57 -8.95
N ASP A 145 -17.72 2.87 -10.05
CA ASP A 145 -18.71 2.22 -10.91
C ASP A 145 -19.04 0.79 -10.47
N ALA A 146 -18.41 0.29 -9.38
CA ALA A 146 -18.72 -1.02 -8.79
C ALA A 146 -20.20 -1.17 -8.40
N ILE A 147 -20.85 -0.06 -8.05
CA ILE A 147 -22.31 0.03 -7.95
C ILE A 147 -22.83 0.74 -9.21
N PRO A 148 -23.60 0.07 -10.08
CA PRO A 148 -24.17 0.67 -11.28
C PRO A 148 -25.04 1.90 -10.98
N GLU A 149 -24.94 2.91 -11.84
CA GLU A 149 -25.75 4.13 -11.79
C GLU A 149 -27.08 3.94 -12.55
N THR A 150 -27.84 2.95 -12.12
CA THR A 150 -29.15 2.58 -12.68
C THR A 150 -30.23 2.57 -11.59
N ASP A 151 -31.50 2.65 -12.01
CA ASP A 151 -32.68 2.64 -11.12
C ASP A 151 -32.68 3.76 -10.06
N GLY A 152 -32.24 4.96 -10.43
CA GLY A 152 -32.20 6.10 -9.49
C GLY A 152 -31.00 6.07 -8.53
N ALA A 153 -29.99 5.23 -8.78
CA ALA A 153 -28.78 5.10 -7.97
C ALA A 153 -27.57 5.88 -8.53
N GLU A 154 -27.82 6.93 -9.30
CA GLU A 154 -26.79 7.81 -9.87
C GLU A 154 -26.05 8.56 -8.75
N LYS A 155 -24.77 8.85 -8.99
CA LYS A 155 -23.99 9.74 -8.13
C LYS A 155 -24.44 11.18 -8.36
N GLY A 156 -24.41 11.98 -7.31
CA GLY A 156 -24.76 13.40 -7.35
C GLY A 156 -23.88 14.23 -6.43
N LYS A 157 -24.12 15.54 -6.38
CA LYS A 157 -23.42 16.45 -5.46
C LYS A 157 -23.78 16.19 -3.99
N ALA A 158 -24.98 15.67 -3.75
CA ALA A 158 -25.47 15.27 -2.43
C ALA A 158 -25.55 13.75 -2.34
N PHE A 159 -25.61 13.24 -1.10
CA PHE A 159 -25.84 11.83 -0.84
C PHE A 159 -27.18 11.38 -1.44
N ASN A 160 -27.16 10.29 -2.21
CA ASN A 160 -28.31 9.63 -2.78
C ASN A 160 -28.66 8.39 -1.93
N PRO A 161 -29.76 8.43 -1.16
CA PRO A 161 -30.16 7.30 -0.32
C PRO A 161 -30.41 6.00 -1.09
N ALA A 162 -30.90 6.07 -2.33
CA ALA A 162 -31.13 4.87 -3.14
C ALA A 162 -29.81 4.17 -3.50
N ARG A 163 -28.77 4.95 -3.85
CA ARG A 163 -27.42 4.42 -4.04
C ARG A 163 -26.82 3.89 -2.74
N GLY A 164 -26.97 4.63 -1.64
CA GLY A 164 -26.52 4.20 -0.31
C GLY A 164 -27.12 2.85 0.11
N ALA A 165 -28.41 2.63 -0.15
CA ALA A 165 -29.07 1.36 0.10
C ALA A 165 -28.47 0.20 -0.72
N LYS A 166 -28.11 0.43 -2.00
CA LYS A 166 -27.41 -0.57 -2.83
C LYS A 166 -26.01 -0.90 -2.26
N VAL A 167 -25.28 0.10 -1.76
CA VAL A 167 -23.96 -0.08 -1.10
C VAL A 167 -24.08 -0.92 0.18
N VAL A 168 -25.04 -0.61 1.05
CA VAL A 168 -25.29 -1.36 2.29
C VAL A 168 -25.68 -2.81 1.97
N ALA A 169 -26.58 -3.02 1.01
CA ALA A 169 -27.01 -4.36 0.62
C ALA A 169 -25.84 -5.21 0.07
N TRP A 170 -25.01 -4.64 -0.79
CA TRP A 170 -23.80 -5.30 -1.29
C TRP A 170 -22.87 -5.66 -0.13
N THR A 171 -22.62 -4.72 0.79
CA THR A 171 -21.69 -4.94 1.91
C THR A 171 -22.19 -6.01 2.87
N LYS A 172 -23.50 -6.07 3.16
CA LYS A 172 -24.06 -7.14 3.98
C LYS A 172 -23.94 -8.51 3.31
N THR A 173 -24.05 -8.56 1.98
CA THR A 173 -23.81 -9.79 1.20
C THR A 173 -22.34 -10.21 1.28
N PHE A 174 -21.41 -9.26 1.16
CA PHE A 174 -19.98 -9.50 1.40
C PHE A 174 -19.71 -10.07 2.81
N LEU A 175 -20.34 -9.51 3.85
CA LEU A 175 -20.21 -10.01 5.22
C LEU A 175 -20.78 -11.43 5.39
N ASP A 176 -21.85 -11.78 4.66
CA ASP A 176 -22.40 -13.16 4.66
C ASP A 176 -21.40 -14.19 4.12
N GLU A 177 -20.48 -13.77 3.25
CA GLU A 177 -19.41 -14.62 2.70
C GLU A 177 -18.15 -14.60 3.59
N ALA A 178 -17.73 -13.41 4.02
CA ALA A 178 -16.49 -13.21 4.77
C ALA A 178 -16.59 -13.67 6.23
N ALA A 179 -17.71 -13.36 6.89
CA ALA A 179 -17.97 -13.63 8.31
C ALA A 179 -19.40 -14.21 8.49
N PRO A 180 -19.67 -15.42 7.95
CA PRO A 180 -21.00 -16.00 7.95
C PRO A 180 -21.56 -16.17 9.36
N LEU A 181 -22.88 -16.06 9.49
CA LEU A 181 -23.59 -16.28 10.76
C LEU A 181 -24.00 -17.76 10.91
N THR A 182 -24.13 -18.25 12.14
CA THR A 182 -24.65 -19.60 12.41
C THR A 182 -26.05 -19.81 11.86
N SER A 183 -26.85 -18.75 11.85
CA SER A 183 -28.19 -18.72 11.27
C SER A 183 -28.53 -17.29 10.82
N GLY A 184 -29.33 -17.19 9.76
CA GLY A 184 -29.72 -15.91 9.17
C GLY A 184 -28.66 -15.31 8.25
N LYS A 185 -28.82 -14.01 7.98
CA LYS A 185 -27.97 -13.20 7.10
C LYS A 185 -27.71 -11.85 7.75
N TRP A 186 -26.59 -11.21 7.42
CA TRP A 186 -26.23 -9.87 7.91
C TRP A 186 -27.30 -8.82 7.60
N ALA A 187 -28.04 -9.00 6.49
CA ALA A 187 -29.22 -8.20 6.14
C ALA A 187 -30.27 -8.12 7.27
N GLY A 188 -30.43 -9.18 8.06
CA GLY A 188 -31.39 -9.27 9.17
C GLY A 188 -30.86 -8.84 10.53
N VAL A 189 -29.57 -8.46 10.63
CA VAL A 189 -28.96 -8.02 11.89
C VAL A 189 -29.50 -6.64 12.27
N ASN A 190 -29.91 -6.49 13.52
CA ASN A 190 -30.46 -5.25 14.10
C ASN A 190 -29.76 -4.79 15.39
N GLY A 191 -28.69 -5.47 15.80
CA GLY A 191 -27.84 -5.04 16.90
C GLY A 191 -26.59 -5.91 17.04
N LEU A 192 -25.53 -5.34 17.59
CA LEU A 192 -24.28 -6.04 17.92
C LEU A 192 -23.95 -5.75 19.39
N SER A 193 -23.52 -6.76 20.11
CA SER A 193 -23.06 -6.64 21.50
C SER A 193 -22.09 -7.76 21.84
N LEU A 194 -21.37 -7.60 22.94
CA LEU A 194 -20.46 -8.59 23.48
C LEU A 194 -21.09 -9.19 24.73
N ALA A 195 -21.21 -10.52 24.76
CA ALA A 195 -21.68 -11.27 25.93
C ALA A 195 -20.67 -12.34 26.30
N GLN A 196 -20.15 -12.28 27.53
CA GLN A 196 -19.14 -13.21 28.04
C GLN A 196 -17.90 -13.30 27.13
N GLY A 197 -17.47 -12.16 26.57
CA GLY A 197 -16.29 -12.09 25.68
C GLY A 197 -16.53 -12.55 24.23
N ALA A 198 -17.77 -12.90 23.87
CA ALA A 198 -18.11 -13.33 22.50
C ALA A 198 -19.07 -12.35 21.82
N LEU A 199 -18.90 -12.17 20.50
CA LEU A 199 -19.80 -11.37 19.68
C LEU A 199 -21.18 -12.03 19.57
N ARG A 200 -22.22 -11.26 19.91
CA ARG A 200 -23.63 -11.59 19.74
C ARG A 200 -24.26 -10.62 18.76
N LEU A 201 -25.03 -11.15 17.82
CA LEU A 201 -25.77 -10.37 16.85
C LEU A 201 -27.25 -10.57 17.06
N SER A 202 -28.01 -9.50 17.29
CA SER A 202 -29.46 -9.54 17.34
C SER A 202 -30.02 -9.62 15.92
N ALA A 203 -30.99 -10.50 15.69
CA ALA A 203 -31.63 -10.69 14.39
C ALA A 203 -33.13 -10.96 14.58
N GLY A 204 -33.96 -10.01 14.15
CA GLY A 204 -35.39 -10.03 14.44
C GLY A 204 -35.66 -10.04 15.95
N ALA A 205 -36.42 -11.04 16.44
CA ALA A 205 -36.70 -11.25 17.86
C ALA A 205 -35.68 -12.18 18.56
N GLY A 206 -34.69 -12.70 17.83
CA GLY A 206 -33.69 -13.64 18.33
C GLY A 206 -32.28 -13.08 18.30
N SER A 207 -31.31 -13.98 18.53
CA SER A 207 -29.88 -13.69 18.39
C SER A 207 -29.17 -14.81 17.64
N THR A 208 -28.03 -14.47 17.03
CA THR A 208 -27.14 -15.36 16.29
C THR A 208 -25.69 -15.02 16.62
N THR A 209 -24.75 -15.82 16.12
CA THR A 209 -23.30 -15.63 16.27
C THR A 209 -22.61 -15.79 14.92
N LEU A 210 -21.33 -15.46 14.86
CA LEU A 210 -20.48 -15.92 13.75
C LEU A 210 -20.45 -17.45 13.72
N ALA A 211 -20.42 -18.03 12.53
CA ALA A 211 -20.27 -19.46 12.31
C ALA A 211 -18.91 -19.96 12.80
N ASP A 212 -17.85 -19.15 12.63
CA ASP A 212 -16.56 -19.35 13.28
C ASP A 212 -16.31 -18.21 14.30
N PRO A 213 -16.43 -18.49 15.61
CA PRO A 213 -16.21 -17.48 16.65
C PRO A 213 -14.81 -16.87 16.66
N ARG A 214 -13.80 -17.56 16.13
CA ARG A 214 -12.40 -17.08 16.08
C ARG A 214 -12.21 -15.91 15.11
N GLN A 215 -13.20 -15.66 14.25
CA GLN A 215 -13.18 -14.50 13.38
C GLN A 215 -13.39 -13.19 14.13
N PHE A 216 -13.95 -13.21 15.34
CA PHE A 216 -14.01 -12.01 16.18
C PHE A 216 -12.69 -11.84 16.93
N VAL A 217 -12.05 -10.68 16.77
CA VAL A 217 -10.69 -10.42 17.30
C VAL A 217 -10.57 -9.16 18.14
N GLY A 218 -11.63 -8.36 18.25
CA GLY A 218 -11.65 -7.21 19.15
C GLY A 218 -12.82 -6.28 18.91
N TYR A 219 -12.97 -5.27 19.77
CA TYR A 219 -13.99 -4.24 19.63
C TYR A 219 -13.48 -2.89 20.16
N ARG A 220 -14.28 -1.83 19.93
CA ARG A 220 -14.03 -0.50 20.49
C ARG A 220 -15.30 0.04 21.13
N GLY A 221 -15.16 0.80 22.21
CA GLY A 221 -16.28 1.40 22.94
C GLY A 221 -16.86 0.45 24.01
N ASP A 222 -18.16 0.59 24.28
CA ASP A 222 -18.84 -0.19 25.30
C ASP A 222 -19.19 -1.61 24.81
N ALA A 223 -19.08 -2.61 25.68
CA ALA A 223 -19.34 -4.00 25.30
C ALA A 223 -20.82 -4.26 24.92
N ALA A 224 -21.77 -3.58 25.56
CA ALA A 224 -23.19 -3.76 25.25
C ALA A 224 -23.61 -2.98 23.99
N ASN A 225 -22.91 -1.89 23.67
CA ASN A 225 -23.13 -1.05 22.50
C ASN A 225 -21.77 -0.61 21.89
N PRO A 226 -21.08 -1.50 21.16
CA PRO A 226 -19.75 -1.20 20.63
C PRO A 226 -19.82 -0.13 19.55
N ASP A 227 -18.80 0.73 19.50
CA ASP A 227 -18.58 1.71 18.42
C ASP A 227 -18.01 1.02 17.17
N ALA A 228 -17.30 -0.09 17.37
CA ALA A 228 -16.75 -0.90 16.30
C ALA A 228 -16.55 -2.36 16.73
N VAL A 229 -16.68 -3.28 15.78
CA VAL A 229 -16.36 -4.70 15.93
C VAL A 229 -15.30 -5.07 14.90
N LEU A 230 -14.19 -5.64 15.37
CA LEU A 230 -13.07 -6.08 14.52
C LEU A 230 -13.18 -7.58 14.28
N LEU A 231 -13.19 -7.94 13.00
CA LEU A 231 -13.20 -9.30 12.51
C LEU A 231 -11.91 -9.61 11.73
N VAL A 232 -11.62 -10.89 11.53
CA VAL A 232 -10.52 -11.38 10.69
C VAL A 232 -10.99 -12.50 9.76
N ARG A 233 -10.48 -12.51 8.53
CA ARG A 233 -10.62 -13.60 7.56
C ARG A 233 -9.38 -13.68 6.69
N ASN A 234 -8.81 -14.88 6.56
CA ASN A 234 -7.61 -15.13 5.74
C ASN A 234 -6.43 -14.20 6.06
N GLY A 235 -6.26 -13.81 7.33
CA GLY A 235 -5.21 -12.89 7.78
C GLY A 235 -5.51 -11.40 7.58
N LEU A 236 -6.61 -11.04 6.91
CA LEU A 236 -7.03 -9.65 6.71
C LEU A 236 -8.17 -9.27 7.66
N HIS A 237 -8.11 -8.04 8.17
CA HIS A 237 -9.10 -7.52 9.10
C HIS A 237 -10.26 -6.78 8.44
N ILE A 238 -11.42 -6.83 9.10
CA ILE A 238 -12.65 -6.14 8.71
C ILE A 238 -13.21 -5.45 9.97
N GLU A 239 -13.31 -4.13 9.98
CA GLU A 239 -13.95 -3.38 11.06
C GLU A 239 -15.36 -2.95 10.66
N ILE A 240 -16.36 -3.35 11.45
CA ILE A 240 -17.74 -2.91 11.31
C ILE A 240 -17.92 -1.70 12.22
N VAL A 241 -18.14 -0.53 11.65
CA VAL A 241 -18.29 0.73 12.39
C VAL A 241 -19.77 0.96 12.69
N ILE A 242 -20.08 1.26 13.95
CA ILE A 242 -21.44 1.44 14.44
C ILE A 242 -21.58 2.88 14.94
N ASP A 243 -22.47 3.64 14.31
CA ASP A 243 -22.80 5.00 14.73
C ASP A 243 -24.23 5.35 14.31
N ARG A 244 -25.16 5.34 15.27
CA ARG A 244 -26.58 5.66 15.03
C ARG A 244 -26.83 7.15 14.78
N ASN A 245 -25.86 8.03 15.02
CA ASN A 245 -25.96 9.45 14.69
C ASN A 245 -25.50 9.75 13.25
N ASN A 246 -24.73 8.84 12.64
CA ASN A 246 -24.27 8.94 11.27
C ASN A 246 -25.44 9.01 10.27
N GLN A 247 -25.25 9.68 9.12
CA GLN A 247 -26.26 9.76 8.06
C GLN A 247 -26.72 8.39 7.54
N ILE A 248 -25.80 7.43 7.43
CA ILE A 248 -26.07 6.07 6.97
C ILE A 248 -26.49 5.21 8.15
N GLY A 249 -25.70 5.21 9.23
CA GLY A 249 -25.94 4.36 10.41
C GLY A 249 -27.31 4.58 11.06
N ARG A 250 -27.87 5.80 11.04
CA ARG A 250 -29.25 6.04 11.53
C ARG A 250 -30.35 5.29 10.77
N THR A 251 -30.06 4.89 9.53
CA THR A 251 -31.01 4.17 8.65
C THR A 251 -30.77 2.66 8.64
N ASP A 252 -29.62 2.21 9.14
CA ASP A 252 -29.32 0.80 9.31
C ASP A 252 -29.92 0.29 10.63
N PRO A 253 -30.68 -0.82 10.66
CA PRO A 253 -31.29 -1.33 11.88
C PRO A 253 -30.28 -1.59 13.02
N ALA A 254 -29.08 -2.05 12.67
CA ALA A 254 -28.00 -2.34 13.59
C ALA A 254 -27.12 -1.12 13.90
N GLY A 255 -27.34 0.01 13.23
CA GLY A 255 -26.53 1.22 13.38
C GLY A 255 -25.23 1.20 12.58
N ILE A 256 -25.06 0.26 11.64
CA ILE A 256 -23.83 0.12 10.85
C ILE A 256 -23.66 1.36 9.96
N ALA A 257 -22.62 2.13 10.25
CA ALA A 257 -22.31 3.37 9.55
C ALA A 257 -21.31 3.16 8.41
N ASP A 258 -20.41 2.18 8.54
CA ASP A 258 -19.41 1.82 7.53
C ASP A 258 -18.83 0.41 7.79
N VAL A 259 -18.11 -0.12 6.81
CA VAL A 259 -17.22 -1.28 6.95
C VAL A 259 -15.83 -0.88 6.45
N ILE A 260 -14.83 -0.93 7.32
CA ILE A 260 -13.44 -0.61 6.99
C ILE A 260 -12.70 -1.92 6.70
N LEU A 261 -12.05 -2.02 5.55
CA LEU A 261 -11.23 -3.15 5.17
C LEU A 261 -9.76 -2.83 5.41
N GLU A 262 -9.04 -3.79 6.01
CA GLU A 262 -7.59 -3.85 5.83
C GLU A 262 -7.28 -4.24 4.38
N SER A 263 -6.46 -3.46 3.70
CA SER A 263 -6.30 -3.54 2.24
C SER A 263 -4.86 -3.38 1.79
N ALA A 264 -4.36 -2.16 1.57
CA ALA A 264 -2.99 -1.93 1.11
C ALA A 264 -1.96 -2.30 2.19
N LEU A 265 -1.64 -3.59 2.28
CA LEU A 265 -0.72 -4.16 3.28
C LEU A 265 0.68 -3.59 3.11
N THR A 266 1.11 -3.46 1.87
CA THR A 266 2.39 -2.88 1.51
C THR A 266 2.22 -1.79 0.47
N THR A 267 3.14 -0.83 0.48
CA THR A 267 3.19 0.25 -0.50
C THR A 267 4.63 0.46 -0.95
N ILE A 268 4.85 0.44 -2.25
CA ILE A 268 6.11 0.85 -2.88
C ILE A 268 6.07 2.37 -3.07
N GLN A 269 6.91 3.06 -2.32
CA GLN A 269 7.15 4.49 -2.46
C GLN A 269 8.20 4.71 -3.54
N ASP A 270 7.71 4.92 -4.76
CA ASP A 270 8.48 4.78 -5.98
C ASP A 270 9.35 6.02 -6.26
N CYS A 271 10.59 5.74 -6.66
CA CYS A 271 11.64 6.70 -7.04
C CYS A 271 12.09 6.52 -8.49
N GLU A 272 11.41 5.64 -9.25
CA GLU A 272 11.76 5.21 -10.60
C GLU A 272 10.69 5.68 -11.60
N ASP A 273 9.85 4.78 -12.11
CA ASP A 273 9.06 5.00 -13.33
C ASP A 273 7.90 5.97 -13.15
N SER A 274 7.39 6.15 -11.93
CA SER A 274 6.29 7.08 -11.67
C SER A 274 6.73 8.50 -11.34
N VAL A 275 8.03 8.80 -11.28
CA VAL A 275 8.58 10.13 -10.98
C VAL A 275 9.44 10.68 -12.11
N ALA A 276 9.48 12.01 -12.24
CA ALA A 276 10.44 12.71 -13.08
C ALA A 276 11.46 13.42 -12.19
N ALA A 277 12.59 12.77 -11.92
CA ALA A 277 13.65 13.33 -11.09
C ALA A 277 15.02 13.23 -11.78
N VAL A 278 15.43 14.32 -12.43
CA VAL A 278 16.56 14.32 -13.38
C VAL A 278 17.79 15.04 -12.87
N ASP A 279 17.68 15.77 -11.77
CA ASP A 279 18.77 16.52 -11.16
C ASP A 279 18.74 16.49 -9.63
N ALA A 280 19.71 17.14 -8.99
CA ALA A 280 19.84 17.13 -7.53
C ALA A 280 18.64 17.76 -6.79
N PRO A 281 18.06 18.91 -7.24
CA PRO A 281 16.85 19.45 -6.64
C PRO A 281 15.69 18.44 -6.63
N ASP A 282 15.43 17.78 -7.76
CA ASP A 282 14.36 16.78 -7.84
C ASP A 282 14.62 15.59 -6.90
N LYS A 283 15.85 15.06 -6.89
CA LYS A 283 16.23 13.94 -6.03
C LYS A 283 16.11 14.30 -4.54
N VAL A 284 16.42 15.53 -4.16
CA VAL A 284 16.25 16.01 -2.79
C VAL A 284 14.78 16.07 -2.37
N VAL A 285 13.85 16.42 -3.28
CA VAL A 285 12.40 16.33 -3.00
C VAL A 285 11.98 14.88 -2.74
N VAL A 286 12.39 13.96 -3.61
CA VAL A 286 12.15 12.51 -3.46
C VAL A 286 12.66 12.00 -2.11
N TYR A 287 13.91 12.31 -1.77
CA TYR A 287 14.52 11.85 -0.52
C TYR A 287 13.90 12.49 0.72
N ARG A 288 13.48 13.76 0.66
CA ARG A 288 12.82 14.42 1.79
C ARG A 288 11.45 13.83 2.08
N ASN A 289 10.66 13.51 1.06
CA ASN A 289 9.38 12.83 1.27
C ASN A 289 9.58 11.43 1.86
N TRP A 290 10.57 10.67 1.36
CA TRP A 290 10.94 9.39 1.94
C TRP A 290 11.38 9.51 3.40
N LEU A 291 12.25 10.49 3.72
CA LEU A 291 12.69 10.77 5.07
C LEU A 291 11.51 11.08 6.00
N GLY A 292 10.55 11.90 5.55
CA GLY A 292 9.36 12.22 6.33
C GLY A 292 8.48 11.00 6.63
N LEU A 293 8.40 10.04 5.70
CA LEU A 293 7.73 8.77 5.95
C LEU A 293 8.47 7.95 7.02
N MET A 294 9.79 7.83 6.89
CA MET A 294 10.62 7.06 7.83
C MET A 294 10.64 7.65 9.25
N LYS A 295 10.52 8.97 9.37
CA LYS A 295 10.42 9.66 10.67
C LYS A 295 8.99 9.72 11.22
N GLY A 296 7.98 9.37 10.42
CA GLY A 296 6.58 9.47 10.79
C GLY A 296 6.03 10.92 10.83
N ASP A 297 6.78 11.90 10.30
CA ASP A 297 6.46 13.33 10.40
C ASP A 297 6.04 13.97 9.07
N LEU A 298 5.94 13.20 7.98
CA LEU A 298 5.41 13.69 6.71
C LEU A 298 4.01 14.29 6.88
N ALA A 299 3.82 15.51 6.38
CA ALA A 299 2.57 16.22 6.43
C ALA A 299 2.38 17.08 5.17
N GLU A 300 1.12 17.24 4.75
CA GLU A 300 0.77 18.04 3.55
C GLU A 300 -0.52 18.83 3.81
N GLU A 301 -0.54 20.12 3.44
CA GLU A 301 -1.78 20.91 3.46
C GLU A 301 -2.64 20.59 2.23
N ILE A 302 -3.90 20.21 2.46
CA ILE A 302 -4.84 19.84 1.41
C ILE A 302 -6.02 20.80 1.41
N THR A 303 -6.28 21.41 0.26
CA THR A 303 -7.47 22.24 0.03
C THR A 303 -8.54 21.43 -0.72
N LYS A 304 -9.69 21.18 -0.08
CA LYS A 304 -10.84 20.49 -0.69
C LYS A 304 -12.13 21.22 -0.34
N GLY A 305 -12.92 21.60 -1.36
CA GLY A 305 -14.21 22.27 -1.15
C GLY A 305 -14.12 23.62 -0.43
N GLY A 306 -13.04 24.38 -0.67
CA GLY A 306 -12.81 25.69 -0.04
C GLY A 306 -12.32 25.63 1.41
N LYS A 307 -12.01 24.45 1.95
CA LYS A 307 -11.41 24.27 3.28
C LYS A 307 -10.00 23.67 3.15
N SER A 308 -9.06 24.22 3.91
CA SER A 308 -7.72 23.66 4.09
C SER A 308 -7.64 22.81 5.35
N PHE A 309 -6.93 21.70 5.29
CA PHE A 309 -6.55 20.89 6.46
C PHE A 309 -5.19 20.23 6.23
N VAL A 310 -4.48 19.92 7.30
CA VAL A 310 -3.18 19.21 7.23
C VAL A 310 -3.43 17.71 7.33
N ARG A 311 -2.99 16.95 6.34
CA ARG A 311 -2.96 15.49 6.36
C ARG A 311 -1.63 15.01 6.92
N LYS A 312 -1.67 13.97 7.75
CA LYS A 312 -0.52 13.30 8.36
C LYS A 312 -0.69 11.78 8.27
N LEU A 313 0.35 11.04 8.64
CA LEU A 313 0.28 9.59 8.83
C LEU A 313 -0.69 9.25 9.96
N ASN A 314 -1.51 8.23 9.74
CA ASN A 314 -2.43 7.70 10.75
C ASN A 314 -1.64 6.96 11.84
N PRO A 315 -2.07 7.04 13.12
CA PRO A 315 -1.52 6.19 14.16
C PRO A 315 -2.02 4.75 14.00
N ASP A 316 -1.40 3.84 14.76
CA ASP A 316 -1.91 2.49 14.93
C ASP A 316 -3.33 2.50 15.51
N ARG A 317 -4.09 1.46 15.18
CA ARG A 317 -5.46 1.27 15.65
C ARG A 317 -5.45 0.43 16.92
N ALA A 318 -6.22 0.85 17.93
CA ALA A 318 -6.33 0.17 19.22
C ALA A 318 -7.73 -0.41 19.43
N TYR A 319 -7.79 -1.63 19.98
CA TYR A 319 -9.00 -2.39 20.27
C TYR A 319 -8.90 -3.05 21.65
N THR A 320 -10.06 -3.40 22.23
CA THR A 320 -10.19 -4.24 23.44
C THR A 320 -10.48 -5.68 23.07
#